data_AF-A0A8J5H4M6-F1
#
_entry.id   AF-A0A8J5H4M6-F1
#
_cell.length_a   1.000
_cell.length_b   1.000
_cell.length_c   1.000
_cell.angle_alpha   90.00
_cell.angle_beta   90.00
_cell.angle_gamma   90.00
#
_symmetry.space_group_name_H-M   'P 1'
#
loop_
_entity.id
_entity.type
_entity.pdbx_description
1 polymer ?
#
loop_
_entity_poly.entity_id
_entity_poly.type
_entity_poly.pdbx_seq_one_letter_code
_entity_poly.pdbx_strand_id
1 'polypeptide(L)'
;MSVCTVSNLTIVGGERRKLHSSLLWKLKTSVKKNNVNPVWNEDLTLTVSDPIHPLKLQVFDKDLFSRDDKMGDAEIDIHSFVEATKLNLSNIPNGTVITTVRPNRHNCLADESAIVWRDGTVVQDIIVRLKNVESGELELQLSWINLSQASGS
;
A
#
# COMPACT_ATOMS: atom_id res chain seq x y z
N MET A 1 -0.25 -1.87 -24.26
CA MET A 1 -0.88 -1.20 -23.10
C MET A 1 -1.66 -2.17 -22.24
N SER A 2 -0.92 -3.04 -21.57
CA SER A 2 -1.39 -3.83 -20.45
C SER A 2 -0.75 -3.30 -19.18
N VAL A 3 -1.50 -2.63 -18.32
CA VAL A 3 -0.92 -1.96 -17.15
C VAL A 3 -0.81 -2.96 -15.99
N CYS A 4 0.35 -3.03 -15.35
CA CYS A 4 0.55 -3.67 -14.04
C CYS A 4 0.75 -2.58 -12.99
N THR A 5 -0.13 -2.46 -12.00
CA THR A 5 0.13 -1.65 -10.80
C THR A 5 -0.32 -2.40 -9.57
N VAL A 6 0.29 -2.05 -8.44
CA VAL A 6 -0.17 -2.49 -7.13
C VAL A 6 -1.49 -1.79 -6.80
N SER A 7 -2.54 -2.58 -6.57
CA SER A 7 -3.74 -2.14 -5.86
C SER A 7 -3.87 -2.96 -4.59
N ASN A 8 -4.51 -2.36 -3.58
CA ASN A 8 -4.67 -2.76 -2.18
C ASN A 8 -3.50 -3.50 -1.53
N LEU A 9 -2.88 -2.85 -0.55
CA LEU A 9 -1.81 -3.46 0.20
C LEU A 9 -2.24 -3.71 1.65
N THR A 10 -2.41 -4.98 1.96
CA THR A 10 -2.64 -5.49 3.30
C THR A 10 -1.29 -5.63 4.01
N ILE A 11 -1.09 -4.87 5.09
CA ILE A 11 0.12 -4.95 5.90
C ILE A 11 -0.15 -5.86 7.09
N VAL A 12 0.70 -6.86 7.24
CA VAL A 12 0.64 -7.82 8.34
C VAL A 12 1.73 -7.51 9.34
N GLY A 13 1.35 -7.28 10.60
CA GLY A 13 2.30 -7.23 11.70
C GLY A 13 1.98 -8.28 12.76
N GLY A 14 3.03 -8.95 13.20
CA GLY A 14 3.00 -9.89 14.30
C GLY A 14 4.42 -10.28 14.70
N GLU A 15 4.64 -10.53 15.99
CA GLU A 15 5.87 -11.15 16.47
C GLU A 15 5.92 -12.61 16.03
N ARG A 16 6.57 -12.89 14.90
CA ARG A 16 7.09 -14.24 14.63
C ARG A 16 8.58 -14.16 14.34
N ARG A 17 9.32 -14.73 15.31
CA ARG A 17 10.74 -15.13 15.33
C ARG A 17 11.48 -14.91 14.01
N LYS A 18 12.46 -14.00 14.04
CA LYS A 18 13.60 -13.86 13.11
C LYS A 18 13.52 -14.81 11.89
N LEU A 19 12.74 -14.45 10.89
CA LEU A 19 12.93 -15.00 9.55
C LEU A 19 13.77 -14.01 8.77
N HIS A 20 15.07 -14.27 8.83
CA HIS A 20 16.09 -13.97 7.84
C HIS A 20 16.09 -12.58 7.17
N SER A 21 17.17 -11.85 7.45
CA SER A 21 17.68 -10.66 6.75
C SER A 21 17.19 -10.45 5.31
N SER A 22 16.71 -9.22 5.06
CA SER A 22 16.74 -8.50 3.77
C SER A 22 16.20 -9.20 2.52
N LEU A 23 14.98 -9.76 2.55
CA LEU A 23 14.26 -10.05 1.32
C LEU A 23 13.28 -8.92 1.02
N LEU A 24 13.64 -8.06 0.05
CA LEU A 24 12.73 -7.13 -0.61
C LEU A 24 11.57 -7.95 -1.22
N TRP A 25 10.46 -8.05 -0.51
CA TRP A 25 9.25 -8.69 -1.05
C TRP A 25 8.78 -7.90 -2.26
N LYS A 26 8.79 -8.54 -3.43
CA LYS A 26 8.25 -7.98 -4.67
C LYS A 26 6.94 -8.70 -4.99
N LEU A 27 5.83 -8.02 -4.72
CA LEU A 27 4.50 -8.48 -5.12
C LEU A 27 4.08 -7.82 -6.44
N LYS A 28 3.19 -8.49 -7.17
CA LYS A 28 2.66 -8.02 -8.46
C LYS A 28 1.18 -8.38 -8.54
N THR A 29 0.40 -7.50 -9.15
CA THR A 29 -1.00 -7.77 -9.50
C THR A 29 -1.13 -8.48 -10.85
N SER A 30 -2.36 -8.81 -11.20
CA SER A 30 -2.72 -9.24 -12.55
C SER A 30 -2.54 -8.12 -13.58
N VAL A 31 -2.34 -8.56 -14.81
CA VAL A 31 -2.16 -7.68 -15.96
C VAL A 31 -3.54 -7.31 -16.51
N LYS A 32 -3.87 -6.03 -16.61
CA LYS A 32 -5.10 -5.57 -17.28
C LYS A 32 -4.77 -5.12 -18.70
N LYS A 33 -5.20 -5.89 -19.70
CA LYS A 33 -4.90 -5.63 -21.12
C LYS A 33 -5.77 -4.50 -21.69
N ASN A 34 -5.16 -3.68 -22.55
CA ASN A 34 -5.79 -2.61 -23.32
C ASN A 34 -6.60 -1.62 -22.45
N ASN A 35 -6.08 -1.25 -21.29
CA ASN A 35 -6.76 -0.34 -20.38
C ASN A 35 -5.77 0.61 -19.69
N VAL A 36 -6.00 1.92 -19.84
CA VAL A 36 -5.22 3.00 -19.20
C VAL A 36 -5.82 3.51 -17.89
N ASN A 37 -7.07 3.09 -17.59
CA ASN A 37 -7.72 3.24 -16.29
C ASN A 37 -8.08 1.85 -15.72
N PRO A 38 -7.09 0.97 -15.55
CA PRO A 38 -7.26 -0.35 -14.98
C PRO A 38 -7.82 -0.29 -13.55
N VAL A 39 -8.79 -1.16 -13.27
CA VAL A 39 -9.28 -1.44 -11.93
C VAL A 39 -8.79 -2.84 -11.57
N TRP A 40 -7.86 -2.96 -10.63
CA TRP A 40 -7.36 -4.27 -10.21
C TRP A 40 -8.25 -4.92 -9.16
N ASN A 41 -8.59 -4.19 -8.09
CA ASN A 41 -9.30 -4.73 -6.91
C ASN A 41 -8.69 -6.05 -6.43
N GLU A 42 -7.36 -6.06 -6.30
CA GLU A 42 -6.59 -7.19 -5.81
C GLU A 42 -5.97 -6.83 -4.48
N ASP A 43 -5.90 -7.78 -3.55
CA ASP A 43 -5.25 -7.57 -2.25
C ASP A 43 -3.86 -8.21 -2.26
N LEU A 44 -2.85 -7.42 -1.95
CA LEU A 44 -1.46 -7.84 -1.80
C LEU A 44 -1.07 -7.82 -0.33
N THR A 45 -0.54 -8.92 0.19
CA THR A 45 -0.21 -9.03 1.62
C THR A 45 1.30 -8.92 1.85
N LEU A 46 1.75 -7.86 2.52
CA LEU A 46 3.15 -7.66 2.90
C LEU A 46 3.35 -7.80 4.41
N THR A 47 4.38 -8.54 4.80
CA THR A 47 4.86 -8.58 6.18
C THR A 47 5.88 -7.48 6.39
N VAL A 48 5.62 -6.57 7.33
CA VAL A 48 6.54 -5.46 7.64
C VAL A 48 7.28 -5.78 8.92
N SER A 49 8.59 -6.06 8.82
CA SER A 49 9.47 -6.23 9.97
C SER A 49 10.10 -4.92 10.45
N ASP A 50 10.25 -3.95 9.55
CA ASP A 50 10.80 -2.62 9.85
C ASP A 50 10.06 -1.54 9.03
N PRO A 51 9.28 -0.65 9.69
CA PRO A 51 8.50 0.39 9.01
C PRO A 51 9.33 1.60 8.56
N ILE A 52 10.66 1.58 8.72
CA ILE A 52 11.53 2.71 8.34
C ILE A 52 11.63 2.86 6.81
N HIS A 53 11.35 1.82 6.03
CA HIS A 53 11.52 1.84 4.58
C HIS A 53 10.21 2.17 3.85
N PRO A 54 10.21 3.12 2.90
CA PRO A 54 9.02 3.43 2.12
C PRO A 54 8.65 2.28 1.20
N LEU A 55 7.35 2.14 0.94
CA LEU A 55 6.82 1.23 -0.05
C LEU A 55 7.03 1.81 -1.45
N LYS A 56 7.71 1.06 -2.31
CA LYS A 56 7.93 1.44 -3.70
C LYS A 56 6.85 0.83 -4.61
N LEU A 57 6.09 1.68 -5.28
CA LEU A 57 5.12 1.32 -6.29
C LEU A 57 5.71 1.58 -7.67
N GLN A 58 5.55 0.63 -8.59
CA GLN A 58 6.05 0.75 -9.97
C GLN A 58 5.00 0.27 -10.94
N VAL A 59 4.81 1.03 -12.02
CA VAL A 59 3.86 0.73 -13.08
C VAL A 59 4.60 0.27 -14.32
N PHE A 60 4.09 -0.77 -14.96
CA PHE A 60 4.68 -1.30 -16.19
C PHE A 60 3.61 -1.57 -17.25
N ASP A 61 3.92 -1.24 -18.51
CA ASP A 61 3.22 -1.77 -19.69
C ASP A 61 3.80 -3.16 -19.98
N LYS A 62 2.97 -4.20 -19.89
CA LYS A 62 3.36 -5.56 -20.22
C LYS A 62 3.03 -5.86 -21.68
N ASP A 63 4.07 -6.02 -22.47
CA ASP A 63 4.00 -6.45 -23.85
C ASP A 63 4.36 -7.93 -23.99
N LEU A 64 3.75 -8.61 -24.96
CA LEU A 64 3.94 -10.05 -25.17
C LEU A 64 5.25 -10.39 -25.89
N PHE A 65 5.84 -9.43 -26.59
CA PHE A 65 6.97 -9.65 -27.50
C PHE A 65 8.13 -8.67 -27.31
N SER A 66 8.01 -7.73 -26.36
CA SER A 66 9.03 -6.72 -26.02
C SER A 66 9.29 -6.70 -24.51
N ARG A 67 10.34 -5.98 -24.11
CA ARG A 67 10.62 -5.71 -22.70
C ARG A 67 9.52 -4.80 -22.14
N ASP A 68 9.04 -5.11 -20.94
CA ASP A 68 8.05 -4.28 -20.25
C ASP A 68 8.54 -2.82 -20.10
N ASP A 69 7.75 -1.87 -20.56
CA ASP A 69 8.05 -0.44 -20.47
C ASP A 69 7.59 0.13 -19.12
N LYS A 70 8.47 0.88 -18.45
CA LYS A 70 8.13 1.49 -17.16
C LYS A 70 7.21 2.70 -17.39
N MET A 71 6.03 2.69 -16.77
CA MET A 71 5.01 3.75 -16.86
C MET A 71 4.93 4.59 -15.57
N GLY A 72 6.06 4.78 -14.90
CA GLY A 72 6.17 5.61 -13.70
C GLY A 72 6.29 4.82 -12.39
N ASP A 73 6.56 5.57 -11.32
CA ASP A 73 6.75 5.04 -9.97
C ASP A 73 6.37 6.05 -8.88
N ALA A 74 6.06 5.54 -7.69
CA ALA A 74 5.77 6.33 -6.51
C ALA A 74 6.33 5.66 -5.26
N GLU A 75 6.55 6.44 -4.21
CA GLU A 75 6.97 5.96 -2.90
C GLU A 75 6.01 6.47 -1.82
N ILE A 76 5.63 5.58 -0.91
CA ILE A 76 4.71 5.84 0.20
C ILE A 76 5.43 5.55 1.51
N ASP A 77 5.48 6.53 2.39
CA ASP A 77 5.89 6.34 3.77
C ASP A 77 4.72 5.72 4.56
N ILE A 78 4.98 4.60 5.23
CA ILE A 78 4.01 3.87 6.05
C ILE A 78 4.26 4.02 7.55
N HIS A 79 5.23 4.85 7.96
CA HIS A 79 5.56 5.04 9.37
C HIS A 79 4.34 5.43 10.20
N SER A 80 3.62 6.50 9.79
CA SER A 80 2.43 6.97 10.50
C SER A 80 1.31 5.93 10.54
N PHE A 81 1.17 5.12 9.49
CA PHE A 81 0.21 4.01 9.46
C PHE A 81 0.58 2.93 10.49
N VAL A 82 1.85 2.52 10.54
CA VAL A 82 2.34 1.50 11.47
C VAL A 82 2.38 2.01 12.91
N GLU A 83 2.56 3.30 13.15
CA GLU A 83 2.39 3.88 14.49
C GLU A 83 0.93 3.82 14.95
N ALA A 84 -0.02 4.14 14.06
CA ALA A 84 -1.44 4.07 14.37
C ALA A 84 -1.88 2.65 14.74
N THR A 85 -1.31 1.61 14.14
CA THR A 85 -1.65 0.20 14.45
C THR A 85 -1.16 -0.26 15.82
N LYS A 86 -0.23 0.48 16.44
CA LYS A 86 0.29 0.19 17.79
C LYS A 86 -0.51 0.88 18.90
N LEU A 87 -1.41 1.79 18.55
CA LEU A 87 -2.25 2.49 19.52
C LEU A 87 -3.30 1.54 20.11
N ASN A 88 -3.63 1.73 21.40
CA ASN A 88 -4.75 1.04 22.01
C ASN A 88 -6.07 1.74 21.64
N LEU A 89 -6.73 1.24 20.60
CA LEU A 89 -7.94 1.82 20.01
C LEU A 89 -9.23 1.07 20.40
N SER A 90 -9.16 0.17 21.39
CA SER A 90 -10.27 -0.73 21.78
C SER A 90 -11.57 -0.02 22.19
N ASN A 91 -11.49 1.23 22.67
CA ASN A 91 -12.64 2.03 23.10
C ASN A 91 -12.88 3.27 22.23
N ILE A 92 -12.28 3.32 21.05
CA ILE A 92 -12.38 4.47 20.15
C ILE A 92 -13.59 4.28 19.21
N PRO A 93 -14.43 5.31 19.01
CA PRO A 93 -15.56 5.23 18.09
C PRO A 93 -15.13 4.85 16.67
N ASN A 94 -15.98 4.06 15.99
CA ASN A 94 -15.79 3.74 14.59
C ASN A 94 -15.76 5.01 13.73
N GLY A 95 -14.85 5.07 12.75
CA GLY A 95 -14.68 6.22 11.87
C GLY A 95 -13.81 7.35 12.45
N THR A 96 -13.18 7.14 13.61
CA THR A 96 -12.26 8.15 14.18
C THR A 96 -11.04 8.31 13.29
N VAL A 97 -10.77 9.55 12.86
CA VAL A 97 -9.52 9.93 12.19
C VAL A 97 -8.41 9.99 13.24
N ILE A 98 -7.42 9.10 13.11
CA ILE A 98 -6.26 9.02 14.01
C ILE A 98 -5.26 10.12 13.63
N THR A 99 -4.97 10.23 12.33
CA THR A 99 -4.08 11.25 11.77
C THR A 99 -4.35 11.44 10.29
N THR A 100 -3.82 12.50 9.70
CA THR A 100 -3.94 12.81 8.27
C THR A 100 -2.56 13.16 7.71
N VAL A 101 -2.14 12.46 6.66
CA VAL A 101 -0.93 12.75 5.90
C VAL A 101 -1.31 13.66 4.73
N ARG A 102 -0.69 14.83 4.63
CA ARG A 102 -0.98 15.81 3.57
C ARG A 102 0.02 15.72 2.42
N PRO A 103 -0.40 16.02 1.17
CA PRO A 103 0.50 16.25 0.06
C PRO A 103 1.56 17.29 0.38
N ASN A 104 2.80 17.01 0.01
CA ASN A 104 3.89 17.97 0.10
C ASN A 104 4.96 17.68 -0.96
N ARG A 105 5.93 18.58 -1.09
CA ARG A 105 7.00 18.47 -2.11
C ARG A 105 7.92 17.26 -1.97
N HIS A 106 7.89 16.54 -0.85
CA HIS A 106 8.75 15.39 -0.57
C HIS A 106 8.01 14.04 -0.67
N ASN A 107 6.68 14.01 -0.70
CA ASN A 107 5.91 12.77 -0.86
C ASN A 107 5.28 12.67 -2.26
N CYS A 108 4.57 11.57 -2.52
CA CYS A 108 3.91 11.33 -3.80
C CYS A 108 2.38 11.46 -3.69
N LEU A 109 1.83 11.95 -2.58
CA LEU A 109 0.39 12.02 -2.39
C LEU A 109 -0.24 13.03 -3.37
N ALA A 110 -1.32 12.63 -4.03
CA ALA A 110 -2.12 13.49 -4.87
C ALA A 110 -3.18 14.27 -4.07
N ASP A 111 -3.63 13.72 -2.93
CA ASP A 111 -4.61 14.33 -2.03
C ASP A 111 -4.32 13.97 -0.55
N GLU A 112 -5.05 14.58 0.39
CA GLU A 112 -4.99 14.25 1.81
C GLU A 112 -5.36 12.78 2.06
N SER A 113 -4.56 12.10 2.88
CA SER A 113 -4.72 10.69 3.20
C SER A 113 -4.95 10.52 4.70
N ALA A 114 -6.19 10.22 5.09
CA ALA A 114 -6.58 10.00 6.48
C ALA A 114 -6.30 8.56 6.90
N ILE A 115 -5.68 8.40 8.07
CA ILE A 115 -5.55 7.12 8.77
C ILE A 115 -6.70 7.04 9.77
N VAL A 116 -7.57 6.05 9.59
CA VAL A 116 -8.86 5.95 10.26
C VAL A 116 -8.98 4.63 11.01
N TRP A 117 -9.50 4.67 12.23
CA TRP A 117 -9.98 3.48 12.92
C TRP A 117 -11.35 3.09 12.36
N ARG A 118 -11.42 1.97 11.65
CA ARG A 118 -12.65 1.47 11.03
C ARG A 118 -12.84 -0.02 11.30
N ASP A 119 -13.99 -0.38 11.85
CA ASP A 119 -14.45 -1.76 12.02
C ASP A 119 -13.41 -2.69 12.70
N GLY A 120 -12.74 -2.17 13.73
CA GLY A 120 -11.76 -2.94 14.51
C GLY A 120 -10.35 -3.01 13.91
N THR A 121 -10.07 -2.26 12.83
CA THR A 121 -8.74 -2.16 12.23
C THR A 121 -8.38 -0.73 11.83
N VAL A 122 -7.10 -0.52 11.54
CA VAL A 122 -6.57 0.74 10.99
C VAL A 122 -6.60 0.65 9.47
N VAL A 123 -7.20 1.66 8.84
CA VAL A 123 -7.36 1.77 7.39
C VAL A 123 -6.81 3.12 6.92
N GLN A 124 -6.21 3.16 5.73
CA GLN A 124 -5.76 4.39 5.10
C GLN A 124 -6.00 4.35 3.59
N ASP A 125 -6.81 5.27 3.09
CA ASP A 125 -7.01 5.49 1.65
C ASP A 125 -5.89 6.40 1.12
N ILE A 126 -5.25 6.01 0.02
CA ILE A 126 -4.08 6.69 -0.54
C ILE A 126 -4.26 6.86 -2.04
N ILE A 127 -4.10 8.10 -2.50
CA ILE A 127 -3.93 8.42 -3.92
C ILE A 127 -2.52 8.96 -4.11
N VAL A 128 -1.72 8.31 -4.97
CA VAL A 128 -0.38 8.77 -5.32
C VAL A 128 -0.30 9.23 -6.76
N ARG A 129 0.42 10.33 -7.00
CA ARG A 129 0.83 10.78 -8.33
C ARG A 129 2.13 10.10 -8.73
N LEU A 130 2.13 9.47 -9.89
CA LEU A 130 3.32 8.82 -10.44
C LEU A 130 4.38 9.83 -10.85
N LYS A 131 5.63 9.51 -10.57
CA LYS A 131 6.82 10.20 -11.04
C LYS A 131 7.37 9.48 -12.27
N ASN A 132 8.23 10.17 -13.02
CA ASN A 132 8.94 9.61 -14.19
C ASN A 132 7.99 9.13 -15.31
N VAL A 133 6.84 9.78 -15.45
CA VAL A 133 5.83 9.56 -16.50
C VAL A 133 5.09 10.88 -16.75
N GLU A 134 4.49 11.07 -17.92
CA GLU A 134 3.76 12.30 -18.27
C GLU A 134 2.52 12.53 -17.39
N SER A 135 1.81 11.45 -17.07
CA SER A 135 0.63 11.48 -16.21
C SER A 135 0.35 10.09 -15.63
N GLY A 136 -0.44 10.05 -14.57
CA GLY A 136 -0.90 8.82 -13.95
C GLY A 136 -0.99 8.96 -12.43
N GLU A 137 -2.06 8.38 -11.88
CA GLU A 137 -2.30 8.30 -10.45
C GLU A 137 -2.63 6.84 -10.09
N LEU A 138 -2.29 6.43 -8.86
CA LEU A 138 -2.70 5.14 -8.31
C LEU A 138 -3.51 5.37 -7.05
N GLU A 139 -4.64 4.69 -6.98
CA GLU A 139 -5.46 4.58 -5.79
C GLU A 139 -5.24 3.23 -5.13
N LEU A 140 -5.02 3.22 -3.81
CA LEU A 140 -4.87 2.02 -3.01
C LEU A 140 -5.34 2.28 -1.58
N GLN A 141 -5.75 1.20 -0.90
CA GLN A 141 -6.03 1.22 0.53
C GLN A 141 -4.99 0.37 1.27
N LEU A 142 -4.51 0.90 2.41
CA LEU A 142 -3.79 0.11 3.41
C LEU A 142 -4.75 -0.38 4.47
N SER A 143 -4.62 -1.64 4.86
CA SER A 143 -5.31 -2.23 6.00
C SER A 143 -4.34 -3.07 6.84
N TRP A 144 -4.59 -3.17 8.15
CA TRP A 144 -3.75 -3.94 9.05
C TRP A 144 -4.39 -5.29 9.43
N ILE A 145 -3.62 -6.37 9.33
CA ILE A 145 -4.01 -7.69 9.85
C ILE A 145 -3.12 -8.05 11.04
N ASN A 146 -3.76 -8.36 12.16
CA ASN A 146 -3.08 -8.85 13.36
C ASN A 146 -3.03 -10.38 13.35
N LEU A 147 -1.84 -10.96 13.20
CA LEU A 147 -1.66 -12.42 13.16
C LEU A 147 -1.94 -13.13 14.49
N SER A 148 -2.05 -12.38 15.61
CA SER A 148 -2.39 -12.98 16.91
C SER A 148 -3.83 -13.51 16.98
N GLN A 149 -4.72 -13.07 16.08
CA GLN A 149 -6.10 -13.55 15.99
C GLN A 149 -6.27 -14.72 15.01
N ALA A 150 -5.23 -15.12 14.27
CA ALA A 150 -5.30 -16.21 13.28
C ALA A 150 -5.08 -17.62 13.89
N SER A 151 -4.89 -17.72 15.21
CA SER A 151 -4.85 -19.00 15.94
C SER A 151 -6.08 -19.13 16.83
N GLY A 152 -7.22 -19.45 16.21
CA GLY A 152 -8.50 -19.58 16.91
C GLY A 152 -9.62 -20.01 15.96
N SER A 153 -9.48 -21.19 15.37
CA SER A 153 -10.57 -21.94 14.73
C SER A 153 -10.31 -23.42 14.89
#